data_AF-J0D9K0-F1
#
_entry.id   AF-J0D9K0-F1
#
_cell.length_a   1.000
_cell.length_b   1.000
_cell.length_c   1.000
_cell.angle_alpha   90.00
_cell.angle_beta   90.00
_cell.angle_gamma   90.00
#
_symmetry.space_group_name_H-M   'P 1'
#
loop_
_entity.id
_entity.type
_entity.pdbx_description
1 polymer ?
#
loop_
_entity_poly.entity_id
_entity_poly.type
_entity_poly.pdbx_seq_one_letter_code
_entity_poly.pdbx_strand_id
1 'polypeptide(L)'
;FLDLMHMVKNTFICVAKTKISNPEGKFWLLLLGTDRLETAFGILRSIVGNDANADVLRLGTCMSHVVECANIFARYPHWDRQPRRLRMPPMTADGEITRNADHINPASWTGDVSVRTVVVSTCWQLG
;
A
#
# COMPACT_ATOMS: atom_id res chain seq x y z
N PHE A 1 11.69 -15.79 7.33
CA PHE A 1 12.94 -15.49 6.58
C PHE A 1 12.74 -15.60 5.08
N LEU A 2 12.17 -16.71 4.59
CA LEU A 2 11.91 -16.93 3.16
C LEU A 2 11.06 -15.80 2.50
N ASP A 3 9.98 -15.37 3.15
CA ASP A 3 9.10 -14.33 2.58
C ASP A 3 9.78 -12.97 2.45
N LEU A 4 10.60 -12.60 3.45
CA LEU A 4 11.41 -11.37 3.40
C LEU A 4 12.40 -11.43 2.24
N MET A 5 13.08 -12.57 2.06
CA MET A 5 14.00 -12.76 0.94
C MET A 5 13.29 -12.67 -0.41
N HIS A 6 12.08 -13.22 -0.53
CA HIS A 6 11.27 -13.10 -1.74
C HIS A 6 10.84 -11.66 -1.98
N MET A 7 10.42 -10.93 -0.95
CA MET A 7 10.02 -9.52 -1.07
C MET A 7 11.18 -8.63 -1.53
N VAL A 8 12.38 -8.83 -0.98
CA VAL A 8 13.59 -8.13 -1.44
C VAL A 8 13.89 -8.48 -2.90
N LYS A 9 13.96 -9.76 -3.28
CA LYS A 9 14.21 -10.17 -4.67
C LYS A 9 13.16 -9.62 -5.65
N ASN A 10 11.89 -9.68 -5.27
CA ASN A 10 10.79 -9.15 -6.08
C ASN A 10 10.94 -7.65 -6.30
N THR A 11 11.33 -6.91 -5.26
CA THR A 11 11.63 -5.48 -5.36
C THR A 11 12.68 -5.19 -6.43
N PHE A 12 13.82 -5.88 -6.40
CA PHE A 12 14.88 -5.71 -7.41
C PHE A 12 14.38 -5.96 -8.83
N ILE A 13 13.61 -7.04 -9.04
CA ILE A 13 13.05 -7.38 -10.35
C ILE A 13 12.02 -6.34 -10.81
N CYS A 14 11.15 -5.87 -9.91
CA CYS A 14 10.14 -4.86 -10.23
C CYS A 14 10.77 -3.50 -10.59
N VAL A 15 11.81 -3.07 -9.87
CA VAL A 15 12.53 -1.85 -10.21
C VAL A 15 13.23 -1.98 -11.56
N ALA A 16 13.91 -3.11 -11.82
CA ALA A 16 14.55 -3.37 -13.11
C ALA A 16 13.55 -3.36 -14.28
N LYS A 17 12.40 -4.02 -14.11
CA LYS A 17 11.31 -4.01 -15.11
C LYS A 17 10.78 -2.60 -15.35
N THR A 18 10.53 -1.85 -14.27
CA THR A 18 10.03 -0.47 -14.36
C THR A 18 11.04 0.43 -15.08
N LYS A 19 12.34 0.25 -14.84
CA LYS A 19 13.38 1.02 -15.52
C LYS A 19 13.41 0.78 -17.04
N ILE A 20 13.08 -0.43 -17.49
CA ILE A 20 12.98 -0.77 -18.91
C ILE A 20 11.68 -0.21 -19.52
N SER A 21 10.55 -0.32 -18.83
CA SER A 21 9.25 0.09 -19.36
C SER A 21 9.01 1.60 -19.29
N ASN A 22 9.48 2.27 -18.23
CA ASN A 22 9.37 3.70 -18.01
C ASN A 22 10.59 4.21 -17.21
N PRO A 23 11.67 4.62 -17.89
CA PRO A 23 12.92 5.07 -17.25
C PRO A 23 12.77 6.28 -16.32
N GLU A 24 11.77 7.13 -16.56
CA GLU A 24 11.44 8.31 -15.75
C GLU A 24 10.36 7.99 -14.68
N GLY A 25 9.99 6.72 -14.54
CA GLY A 25 8.99 6.24 -13.61
C GLY A 25 9.41 6.45 -12.15
N LYS A 26 8.39 6.49 -11.28
CA LYS A 26 8.56 6.49 -9.83
C LYS A 26 8.11 5.14 -9.28
N PHE A 27 8.82 4.65 -8.26
CA PHE A 27 8.57 3.35 -7.67
C PHE A 27 8.57 3.45 -6.15
N TRP A 28 7.46 3.04 -5.52
CA TRP A 28 7.30 3.05 -4.06
C TRP A 28 7.29 1.61 -3.55
N LEU A 29 8.24 1.26 -2.67
CA LEU A 29 8.37 -0.09 -2.11
C LEU A 29 7.12 -0.53 -1.35
N LEU A 30 6.51 0.41 -0.61
CA LEU A 30 5.27 0.21 0.14
C LEU A 30 4.07 -0.19 -0.73
N LEU A 31 4.12 0.04 -2.06
CA LEU A 31 3.05 -0.40 -2.97
C LEU A 31 3.20 -1.85 -3.45
N LEU A 32 4.31 -2.52 -3.09
CA LEU A 32 4.51 -3.93 -3.38
C LEU A 32 3.69 -4.85 -2.45
N GLY A 33 3.23 -4.30 -1.32
CA GLY A 33 2.42 -5.00 -0.33
C GLY A 33 0.94 -5.10 -0.69
N THR A 34 0.16 -5.67 0.24
CA THR A 34 -1.27 -5.93 0.10
C THR A 34 -2.16 -4.87 0.75
N ASP A 35 -1.61 -3.82 1.35
CA ASP A 35 -2.33 -2.82 2.14
C ASP A 35 -3.57 -2.24 1.44
N ARG A 36 -3.46 -1.94 0.13
CA ARG A 36 -4.60 -1.44 -0.66
C ARG A 36 -5.70 -2.48 -0.83
N LEU A 37 -5.31 -3.74 -1.04
CA LEU A 37 -6.23 -4.85 -1.16
C LEU A 37 -6.91 -5.14 0.18
N GLU A 38 -6.16 -5.10 1.28
CA GLU A 38 -6.69 -5.24 2.64
C GLU A 38 -7.67 -4.12 2.99
N THR A 39 -7.35 -2.88 2.59
CA THR A 39 -8.27 -1.74 2.73
C THR A 39 -9.57 -1.99 1.95
N ALA A 40 -9.48 -2.46 0.69
CA ALA A 40 -10.65 -2.78 -0.11
C ALA A 40 -11.50 -3.89 0.53
N PHE A 41 -10.87 -4.93 1.07
CA PHE A 41 -11.56 -5.98 1.82
C PHE A 41 -12.17 -5.48 3.13
N GLY A 42 -11.55 -4.52 3.82
CA GLY A 42 -12.11 -3.86 5.00
C GLY A 42 -13.39 -3.07 4.67
N ILE A 43 -13.38 -2.34 3.56
CA ILE A 43 -14.57 -1.63 3.05
C ILE A 43 -15.65 -2.63 2.65
N LEU A 44 -15.28 -3.71 1.93
CA LEU A 44 -16.22 -4.76 1.55
C LEU A 44 -16.92 -5.37 2.77
N ARG A 45 -16.17 -5.74 3.81
CA ARG A 45 -16.75 -6.26 5.06
C ARG A 45 -17.69 -5.26 5.72
N SER A 46 -17.40 -3.97 5.60
CA SER A 46 -18.26 -2.90 6.14
C SER A 46 -19.56 -2.74 5.34
N ILE A 47 -19.53 -2.94 4.01
CA ILE A 47 -20.72 -2.91 3.13
C ILE A 47 -21.62 -4.12 3.41
N VAL A 48 -21.02 -5.29 3.55
CA VAL A 48 -21.74 -6.55 3.79
C VAL A 48 -22.31 -6.62 5.22
N GLY A 49 -21.65 -5.97 6.19
CA GLY A 49 -22.14 -5.84 7.55
C GLY A 49 -22.18 -7.19 8.27
N ASN A 50 -23.35 -7.60 8.75
CA ASN A 50 -23.53 -8.84 9.51
C ASN A 50 -23.72 -10.09 8.62
N ASP A 51 -23.84 -9.92 7.31
CA ASP A 51 -24.05 -11.05 6.38
C ASP A 51 -22.72 -11.72 6.05
N ALA A 52 -22.19 -12.54 6.96
CA ALA A 52 -20.88 -13.18 6.82
C ALA A 52 -20.76 -14.12 5.60
N ASN A 53 -21.87 -14.43 4.91
CA ASN A 53 -21.93 -15.38 3.79
C ASN A 53 -22.36 -14.70 2.49
N ALA A 54 -21.71 -13.59 2.13
CA ALA A 54 -21.94 -12.95 0.84
C ALA A 54 -21.63 -13.93 -0.31
N ASP A 55 -22.63 -14.20 -1.15
CA ASP A 55 -22.47 -14.97 -2.38
C ASP A 55 -21.40 -14.35 -3.30
N VAL A 56 -20.72 -15.16 -4.09
CA VAL A 56 -19.61 -14.74 -4.97
C VAL A 56 -20.05 -13.64 -5.94
N LEU A 57 -21.30 -13.70 -6.42
CA LEU A 57 -21.85 -12.65 -7.28
C LEU A 57 -21.97 -11.30 -6.56
N ARG A 58 -22.42 -11.33 -5.29
CA ARG A 58 -22.50 -10.11 -4.46
C ARG A 58 -21.11 -9.58 -4.14
N LEU A 59 -20.16 -10.46 -3.84
CA LEU A 59 -18.77 -10.08 -3.61
C LEU A 59 -18.17 -9.38 -4.84
N GLY A 60 -18.34 -9.94 -6.03
CA GLY A 60 -17.83 -9.35 -7.27
C GLY A 60 -18.44 -7.98 -7.58
N THR A 61 -19.77 -7.86 -7.39
CA THR A 61 -20.48 -6.59 -7.60
C THR A 61 -20.02 -5.52 -6.60
N CYS A 62 -19.93 -5.86 -5.32
CA CYS A 62 -19.47 -4.93 -4.29
C CYS A 62 -18.01 -4.53 -4.48
N MET A 63 -17.14 -5.48 -4.84
CA MET A 63 -15.73 -5.18 -5.10
C MET A 63 -15.59 -4.23 -6.29
N SER A 64 -16.40 -4.39 -7.34
CA SER A 64 -16.42 -3.46 -8.47
C SER A 64 -16.80 -2.05 -8.02
N HIS A 65 -17.83 -1.90 -7.19
CA HIS A 65 -18.20 -0.59 -6.63
C HIS A 65 -17.09 0.01 -5.75
N VAL A 66 -16.40 -0.80 -4.94
CA VAL A 66 -15.27 -0.34 -4.12
C VAL A 66 -14.13 0.18 -5.00
N VAL A 67 -13.80 -0.50 -6.10
CA VAL A 67 -12.77 -0.08 -7.05
C VAL A 67 -13.17 1.21 -7.77
N GLU A 68 -14.42 1.35 -8.21
CA GLU A 68 -14.91 2.59 -8.83
C GLU A 68 -14.82 3.78 -7.86
N CYS A 69 -15.25 3.61 -6.62
CA CYS A 69 -15.09 4.63 -5.59
C CYS A 69 -13.61 4.98 -5.36
N ALA A 70 -12.73 3.98 -5.30
CA ALA A 70 -11.29 4.21 -5.14
C ALA A 70 -10.68 5.01 -6.31
N ASN A 71 -11.12 4.75 -7.54
CA ASN A 71 -10.69 5.50 -8.72
C ASN A 71 -11.18 6.96 -8.68
N ILE A 72 -12.43 7.18 -8.26
CA ILE A 72 -12.97 8.53 -8.07
C ILE A 72 -12.17 9.30 -7.02
N PHE A 73 -11.87 8.69 -5.88
CA PHE A 73 -11.07 9.30 -4.82
C PHE A 73 -9.60 9.52 -5.24
N ALA A 74 -9.02 8.65 -6.05
CA ALA A 74 -7.70 8.88 -6.62
C ALA A 74 -7.67 10.11 -7.54
N ARG A 75 -8.76 10.37 -8.27
CA ARG A 75 -8.91 11.56 -9.13
C ARG A 75 -9.24 12.82 -8.36
N TYR A 76 -10.01 12.71 -7.27
CA TYR A 76 -10.40 13.81 -6.39
C TYR A 76 -10.02 13.52 -4.93
N PRO A 77 -8.73 13.61 -4.55
CA PRO A 77 -8.26 13.20 -3.22
C PRO A 77 -8.91 13.96 -2.06
N HIS A 78 -9.40 15.19 -2.30
CA HIS A 78 -10.06 16.02 -1.30
C HIS A 78 -11.48 15.54 -0.93
N TRP A 79 -12.07 14.61 -1.70
CA TRP A 79 -13.35 13.97 -1.37
C TRP A 79 -13.18 12.77 -0.44
N ASP A 80 -11.97 12.22 -0.35
CA ASP A 80 -11.69 11.05 0.48
C ASP A 80 -11.54 11.44 1.95
N ARG A 81 -12.63 11.26 2.70
CA ARG A 81 -12.60 11.32 4.17
C ARG A 81 -12.24 9.95 4.71
N GLN A 82 -10.95 9.63 4.67
CA GLN A 82 -10.46 8.36 5.19
C GLN A 82 -10.86 8.17 6.66
N PRO A 83 -11.10 6.92 7.10
CA PRO A 83 -11.43 6.61 8.48
C PRO A 83 -10.42 7.25 9.43
N ARG A 84 -10.91 8.08 10.35
CA ARG A 84 -10.04 8.70 11.37
C ARG A 84 -9.56 7.60 12.31
N ARG A 85 -8.26 7.35 12.33
CA ARG A 85 -7.64 6.41 13.27
C ARG A 85 -7.90 6.84 14.70
N LEU A 86 -8.33 5.89 15.52
CA LEU A 86 -8.54 6.12 16.94
C LEU A 86 -7.18 6.42 17.59
N ARG A 87 -7.08 7.53 18.34
CA ARG A 87 -5.88 7.85 19.10
C ARG A 87 -5.85 6.94 20.33
N MET A 88 -5.09 5.84 20.27
CA MET A 88 -4.81 5.05 21.47
C MET A 88 -3.82 5.83 22.37
N PRO A 89 -4.09 5.97 23.68
CA PRO A 89 -3.12 6.49 24.64
C PRO A 89 -1.94 5.51 24.78
N PRO A 90 -0.71 6.01 25.02
CA PRO A 90 0.43 5.15 25.30
C PRO A 90 0.19 4.31 26.56
N MET A 91 0.48 3.01 26.45
CA MET A 91 0.35 2.06 27.56
C MET A 91 1.60 2.01 28.47
N THR A 92 2.63 2.82 28.20
CA THR A 92 3.88 2.87 28.98
C THR A 92 4.33 4.31 29.26
N ALA A 93 5.01 4.51 30.39
CA ALA A 93 5.43 5.81 30.92
C ALA A 93 6.45 6.56 30.05
N ASP A 94 7.17 5.85 29.16
CA ASP A 94 8.23 6.43 28.31
C ASP A 94 7.72 6.91 26.94
N GLY A 95 6.40 6.90 26.73
CA GLY A 95 5.72 7.91 25.90
C GLY A 95 5.97 7.94 24.39
N GLU A 96 6.83 7.11 23.80
CA GLU A 96 7.01 7.07 22.34
C GLU A 96 6.31 5.88 21.70
N ILE A 97 5.04 6.10 21.33
CA ILE A 97 4.46 5.35 20.21
C ILE A 97 4.93 6.05 18.94
N THR A 98 5.87 5.46 18.20
CA THR A 98 6.24 5.90 16.84
C THR A 98 5.08 5.59 15.87
N ARG A 99 4.00 6.37 15.99
CA ARG A 99 2.77 6.34 15.17
C ARG A 99 3.02 6.41 13.67
N ASN A 100 4.18 6.91 13.26
CA ASN A 100 4.52 7.21 11.88
C ASN A 100 5.08 6.00 11.10
N ALA A 101 5.39 4.89 11.77
CA ALA A 101 6.05 3.75 11.11
C ALA A 101 5.06 2.77 10.47
N ASP A 102 3.87 2.61 11.06
CA ASP A 102 3.04 1.43 10.79
C ASP A 102 2.17 1.53 9.53
N HIS A 103 2.03 2.71 8.91
CA HIS A 103 1.29 2.86 7.66
C HIS A 103 1.83 4.03 6.83
N ILE A 104 3.00 3.81 6.24
CA ILE A 104 3.65 4.75 5.34
C ILE A 104 2.86 4.75 4.03
N ASN A 105 2.33 5.90 3.65
CA ASN A 105 1.68 6.08 2.36
C ASN A 105 2.65 6.76 1.37
N PRO A 106 2.39 6.72 0.05
CA PRO A 106 3.25 7.39 -0.93
C PRO A 106 3.45 8.88 -0.67
N ALA A 107 2.47 9.55 -0.05
CA ALA A 107 2.53 10.99 0.26
C ALA A 107 3.44 11.33 1.44
N SER A 108 3.63 10.39 2.38
CA SER A 108 4.51 10.52 3.54
C SER A 108 5.97 10.21 3.22
N TRP A 109 6.25 9.66 2.03
CA TRP A 109 7.60 9.34 1.59
C TRP A 109 8.34 10.60 1.14
N THR A 110 9.44 10.92 1.81
CA THR A 110 10.24 12.14 1.53
C THR A 110 11.48 11.88 0.68
N GLY A 111 11.89 10.62 0.50
CA GLY A 111 13.07 10.24 -0.28
C GLY A 111 12.84 10.25 -1.80
N ASP A 112 13.93 10.15 -2.58
CA ASP A 112 13.83 9.95 -4.02
C ASP A 112 13.25 8.56 -4.33
N VAL A 113 12.23 8.54 -5.19
CA VAL A 113 11.52 7.33 -5.65
C VAL A 113 11.72 7.11 -7.14
N SER A 114 12.56 7.91 -7.80
CA SER A 114 12.86 7.77 -9.23
C SER A 114 13.65 6.50 -9.50
N VAL A 115 13.21 5.69 -10.46
CA VAL A 115 13.96 4.48 -10.88
C VAL A 115 15.18 4.83 -11.73
N ARG A 116 15.26 6.05 -12.25
CA ARG A 116 16.30 6.51 -13.17
C ARG A 116 17.69 6.41 -12.56
N THR A 117 17.81 6.88 -11.32
CA THR A 117 19.06 6.99 -10.55
C THR A 117 19.53 5.65 -9.98
N VAL A 118 18.68 4.62 -10.00
CA VAL A 118 18.98 3.32 -9.38
C VAL A 118 19.87 2.46 -10.27
N VAL A 119 21.04 2.04 -9.77
CA VAL A 119 21.92 1.07 -10.43
C VAL A 119 21.75 -0.29 -9.76
N VAL A 120 20.89 -1.13 -10.34
CA VAL A 120 20.44 -2.40 -9.74
C VAL A 120 21.60 -3.35 -9.38
N SER A 121 22.64 -3.43 -10.21
CA SER A 121 23.81 -4.28 -9.97
C SER A 121 24.59 -3.84 -8.72
N THR A 122 24.84 -2.54 -8.58
CA THR A 122 25.54 -1.97 -7.42
C THR A 122 24.73 -2.17 -6.15
N CYS A 123 23.41 -1.92 -6.20
CA CYS A 123 22.52 -2.14 -5.06
C CYS A 123 22.52 -3.61 -4.61
N TRP A 124 22.53 -4.58 -5.53
CA TRP A 124 22.54 -6.00 -5.17
C TRP A 124 23.85 -6.44 -4.51
N GLN A 125 24.98 -5.86 -4.93
CA GLN A 125 26.30 -6.19 -4.40
C GLN A 125 26.56 -5.60 -3.01
N LEU A 126 25.95 -4.45 -2.69
CA LEU A 126 26.14 -3.76 -1.41
C LEU A 126 25.30 -4.35 -0.27
N GLY A 127 24.24 -5.10 -0.58
CA GLY A 127 23.29 -5.65 0.39
C GLY A 127 22.23 -4.64 0.80
#